data_AF-A0A8X8KAD7-F1
#
_entry.id   AF-A0A8X8KAD7-F1
#
_cell.length_a   1.000
_cell.length_b   1.000
_cell.length_c   1.000
_cell.angle_alpha   90.00
_cell.angle_beta   90.00
_cell.angle_gamma   90.00
#
_symmetry.space_group_name_H-M   'P 1'
#
loop_
_entity.id
_entity.type
_entity.pdbx_description
1 polymer ?
#
loop_
_entity_poly.entity_id
_entity_poly.type
_entity_poly.pdbx_seq_one_letter_code
_entity_poly.pdbx_strand_id
1 'polypeptide(L)'
;MRSDFLKVVVAAAGALVLAGCAHNVGSGAPTTAGAVAPANSAATAGLAGEGINGQNLNANGPIGGGSSGLSAAELAALPQNLRVHFAFNSGAMDAQAQQIATQNAQFMVAHPHVQVRLEGNTDDRGTQEYNLALGEQRAETVKQFLQSQGVSA
;
A
#
# COMPACT_ATOMS: atom_id res chain seq x y z
N MET A 1 -58.75 29.91 17.97
CA MET A 1 -58.66 29.49 16.56
C MET A 1 -57.22 29.73 16.06
N ARG A 2 -56.13 29.00 16.32
CA ARG A 2 -55.80 27.65 16.87
C ARG A 2 -56.06 26.42 16.00
N SER A 3 -56.28 26.59 14.70
CA SER A 3 -56.44 25.45 13.77
C SER A 3 -55.89 25.64 12.35
N ASP A 4 -55.33 26.81 12.01
CA ASP A 4 -54.90 27.10 10.64
C ASP A 4 -53.37 27.12 10.44
N PHE A 5 -52.59 27.34 11.51
CA PHE A 5 -51.12 27.26 11.45
C PHE A 5 -50.56 25.83 11.44
N LEU A 6 -51.39 24.85 11.82
CA LEU A 6 -50.97 23.44 11.93
C LEU A 6 -51.08 22.68 10.60
N LYS A 7 -51.75 23.24 9.59
CA LYS A 7 -51.93 22.60 8.27
C LYS A 7 -50.82 22.94 7.27
N VAL A 8 -50.00 23.96 7.54
CA VAL A 8 -48.92 24.37 6.61
C VAL A 8 -47.62 23.60 6.87
N VAL A 9 -47.49 22.95 8.04
CA VAL A 9 -46.25 22.23 8.42
C VAL A 9 -46.27 20.74 8.00
N VAL A 10 -47.39 20.21 7.49
CA VAL A 10 -47.55 18.78 7.13
C VAL A 10 -47.27 18.47 5.65
N ALA A 11 -46.75 19.41 4.86
CA ALA A 11 -46.26 19.12 3.51
C ALA A 11 -44.83 18.54 3.56
N ALA A 12 -44.71 17.32 4.06
CA ALA A 12 -43.52 16.49 3.93
C ALA A 12 -43.54 15.75 2.58
N ALA A 13 -42.62 16.11 1.68
CA ALA A 13 -42.09 15.33 0.56
C ALA A 13 -41.18 16.31 -0.23
N GLY A 14 -39.92 16.08 -0.54
CA GLY A 14 -39.12 14.87 -0.74
C GLY A 14 -38.00 15.26 -1.73
N ALA A 15 -37.00 14.39 -1.85
CA ALA A 15 -35.90 14.43 -2.84
C ALA A 15 -34.69 15.33 -2.52
N LEU A 16 -33.80 14.79 -1.68
CA LEU A 16 -32.36 15.00 -1.78
C LEU A 16 -31.86 14.28 -3.05
N VAL A 17 -31.53 15.02 -4.11
CA VAL A 17 -31.01 14.44 -5.36
C VAL A 17 -29.48 14.38 -5.29
N LEU A 18 -28.95 13.20 -4.92
CA LEU A 18 -27.61 12.76 -5.29
C LEU A 18 -27.72 12.00 -6.61
N ALA A 19 -27.22 12.54 -7.72
CA ALA A 19 -27.08 11.83 -8.99
C ALA A 19 -25.59 11.64 -9.31
N GLY A 20 -25.11 10.42 -9.12
CA GLY A 20 -23.79 9.95 -9.55
C GLY A 20 -23.87 9.14 -10.85
N CYS A 21 -22.88 9.40 -11.71
CA CYS A 21 -22.28 8.63 -12.81
C CYS A 21 -23.16 7.97 -13.90
N ALA A 22 -23.09 8.51 -15.11
CA ALA A 22 -23.39 7.79 -16.36
C ALA A 22 -22.13 7.04 -16.85
N HIS A 23 -22.24 5.72 -16.93
CA HIS A 23 -21.29 4.80 -17.54
C HIS A 23 -21.66 4.65 -19.03
N ASN A 24 -20.76 5.06 -19.93
CA ASN A 24 -20.93 4.82 -21.36
C ASN A 24 -20.44 3.40 -21.71
N VAL A 25 -21.39 2.52 -22.05
CA VAL A 25 -21.13 1.18 -22.59
C VAL A 25 -20.88 1.33 -24.09
N GLY A 26 -19.61 1.51 -24.47
CA GLY A 26 -19.20 1.41 -25.87
C GLY A 26 -19.17 -0.04 -26.31
N SER A 27 -20.20 -0.49 -27.02
CA SER A 27 -20.19 -1.75 -27.76
C SER A 27 -19.25 -1.64 -28.96
N GLY A 28 -18.15 -2.38 -28.95
CA GLY A 28 -17.26 -2.57 -30.08
C GLY A 28 -16.72 -4.00 -30.06
N ALA A 29 -17.14 -4.82 -31.03
CA ALA A 29 -16.64 -6.16 -31.30
C ALA A 29 -15.21 -6.12 -31.90
N PRO A 30 -14.51 -7.26 -31.99
CA PRO A 30 -13.06 -7.35 -31.81
C PRO A 30 -12.27 -6.94 -33.06
N THR A 31 -11.13 -6.28 -32.84
CA THR A 31 -10.05 -6.22 -33.84
C THR A 31 -8.77 -6.73 -33.21
N THR A 32 -8.34 -7.88 -33.72
CA THR A 32 -7.03 -8.49 -33.48
C THR A 32 -5.96 -7.59 -34.09
N ALA A 33 -5.15 -6.94 -33.26
CA ALA A 33 -3.87 -6.38 -33.69
C ALA A 33 -2.92 -6.23 -32.49
N GLY A 34 -2.00 -7.19 -32.40
CA GLY A 34 -0.70 -7.16 -31.71
C GLY A 34 -0.50 -6.17 -30.55
N ALA A 35 -0.68 -6.67 -29.32
CA ALA A 35 0.09 -6.20 -28.18
C ALA A 35 0.96 -7.34 -27.69
N VAL A 36 2.24 -7.33 -28.09
CA VAL A 36 3.29 -7.99 -27.29
C VAL A 36 3.43 -7.16 -26.02
N ALA A 37 2.61 -7.48 -25.02
CA ALA A 37 2.89 -7.06 -23.66
C ALA A 37 4.15 -7.81 -23.19
N PRO A 38 5.16 -7.13 -22.61
CA PRO A 38 6.20 -7.86 -21.90
C PRO A 38 5.52 -8.62 -20.77
N ALA A 39 5.65 -9.94 -20.81
CA ALA A 39 5.22 -10.81 -19.74
C ALA A 39 6.11 -10.55 -18.52
N ASN A 40 5.72 -9.58 -17.71
CA ASN A 40 6.21 -9.46 -16.34
C ASN A 40 5.33 -10.36 -15.48
N SER A 41 5.24 -11.63 -15.84
CA SER A 41 4.84 -12.67 -14.91
C SER A 41 5.98 -12.79 -13.92
N ALA A 42 5.98 -11.89 -12.92
CA ALA A 42 6.67 -12.14 -11.68
C ALA A 42 5.97 -13.35 -11.06
N ALA A 43 6.40 -14.54 -11.47
CA ALA A 43 6.14 -15.74 -10.74
C ALA A 43 6.65 -15.48 -9.32
N THR A 44 5.71 -15.29 -8.39
CA THR A 44 5.96 -15.28 -6.97
C THR A 44 6.44 -16.69 -6.61
N ALA A 45 7.74 -16.92 -6.81
CA ALA A 45 8.42 -18.00 -6.13
C ALA A 45 8.27 -17.70 -4.64
N GLY A 46 7.40 -18.47 -3.99
CA GLY A 46 7.04 -18.31 -2.60
C GLY A 46 8.29 -18.27 -1.73
N LEU A 47 8.63 -17.07 -1.29
CA LEU A 47 9.38 -16.91 -0.05
C LEU A 47 8.30 -16.94 1.02
N ALA A 48 8.22 -18.07 1.71
CA ALA A 48 7.58 -18.13 3.02
C ALA A 48 8.16 -16.99 3.88
N GLY A 49 7.42 -16.57 4.92
CA GLY A 49 7.63 -15.35 5.70
C GLY A 49 8.99 -15.18 6.41
N GLU A 50 10.08 -15.76 5.93
CA GLU A 50 11.43 -15.33 6.20
C GLU A 50 11.60 -13.85 5.76
N GLY A 51 11.89 -12.98 6.73
CA GLY A 51 12.23 -11.59 6.47
C GLY A 51 13.39 -11.49 5.48
N ILE A 52 13.32 -10.52 4.56
CA ILE A 52 14.49 -10.18 3.74
C ILE A 52 15.54 -9.55 4.65
N ASN A 53 16.66 -10.24 4.75
CA ASN A 53 17.89 -9.71 5.31
C ASN A 53 18.64 -8.92 4.23
N GLY A 54 19.39 -7.90 4.60
CA GLY A 54 20.18 -7.07 3.68
C GLY A 54 21.09 -7.85 2.72
N GLN A 55 21.46 -9.08 3.09
CA GLN A 55 22.27 -9.99 2.26
C GLN A 55 21.53 -10.59 1.05
N ASN A 56 20.19 -10.53 1.00
CA ASN A 56 19.36 -11.01 -0.12
C ASN A 56 18.77 -9.86 -0.97
N LEU A 57 19.34 -8.66 -0.88
CA LEU A 57 18.97 -7.54 -1.75
C LEU A 57 19.57 -7.74 -3.16
N ASN A 58 19.09 -8.76 -3.87
CA ASN A 58 19.37 -8.92 -5.29
C ASN A 58 18.61 -7.82 -6.05
N ALA A 59 19.34 -6.99 -6.80
CA ALA A 59 18.78 -5.94 -7.65
C ALA A 59 17.77 -6.45 -8.70
N ASN A 60 17.71 -7.77 -8.92
CA ASN A 60 16.75 -8.45 -9.80
C ASN A 60 15.75 -9.36 -9.05
N GLY A 61 15.62 -9.23 -7.72
CA GLY A 61 14.65 -10.00 -6.94
C GLY A 61 13.20 -9.52 -7.12
N PRO A 62 12.18 -10.38 -6.91
CA PRO A 62 10.77 -10.05 -7.13
C PRO A 62 10.22 -8.92 -6.24
N ILE A 63 10.99 -8.45 -5.25
CA ILE A 63 10.63 -7.36 -4.33
C ILE A 63 11.33 -6.02 -4.66
N GLY A 64 12.06 -5.92 -5.78
CA GLY A 64 12.48 -4.65 -6.37
C GLY A 64 13.42 -3.75 -5.54
N GLY A 65 13.99 -4.25 -4.44
CA GLY A 65 14.94 -3.50 -3.60
C GLY A 65 16.37 -3.59 -4.15
N GLY A 66 16.78 -2.61 -4.96
CA GLY A 66 18.18 -2.48 -5.37
C GLY A 66 19.03 -1.96 -4.22
N SER A 67 20.15 -2.63 -3.92
CA SER A 67 21.18 -2.16 -2.98
C SER A 67 22.17 -1.17 -3.63
N SER A 68 21.85 -0.69 -4.84
CA SER A 68 22.67 0.24 -5.62
C SER A 68 22.86 1.56 -4.86
N GLY A 69 24.02 1.71 -4.22
CA GLY A 69 24.35 2.89 -3.42
C GLY A 69 24.81 2.58 -1.99
N LEU A 70 24.67 1.34 -1.52
CA LEU A 70 25.18 0.92 -0.21
C LEU A 70 26.62 0.40 -0.33
N SER A 71 27.48 0.78 0.61
CA SER A 71 28.79 0.16 0.81
C SER A 71 28.66 -1.25 1.41
N ALA A 72 29.72 -2.04 1.32
CA ALA A 72 29.75 -3.38 1.93
C ALA A 72 29.53 -3.35 3.46
N ALA A 73 30.02 -2.30 4.12
CA ALA A 73 29.82 -2.12 5.57
C ALA A 73 28.35 -1.80 5.89
N GLU A 74 27.70 -0.95 5.10
CA GLU A 74 26.28 -0.61 5.27
C GLU A 74 25.37 -1.80 4.97
N LEU A 75 25.69 -2.58 3.94
CA LEU A 75 24.97 -3.82 3.63
C LEU A 75 25.05 -4.82 4.78
N ALA A 76 26.20 -4.91 5.46
CA ALA A 76 26.38 -5.75 6.64
C ALA A 76 25.69 -5.18 7.89
N ALA A 77 25.47 -3.86 7.94
CA ALA A 77 24.78 -3.18 9.03
C ALA A 77 23.25 -3.08 8.85
N LEU A 78 22.71 -3.59 7.74
CA LEU A 78 21.27 -3.58 7.51
C LEU A 78 20.52 -4.36 8.61
N PRO A 79 19.33 -3.88 9.00
CA PRO A 79 18.45 -4.62 9.90
C PRO A 79 18.14 -6.00 9.34
N GLN A 80 17.98 -6.97 10.24
CA GLN A 80 17.75 -8.37 9.86
C GLN A 80 16.40 -8.57 9.16
N ASN A 81 15.42 -7.68 9.43
CA ASN A 81 14.08 -7.76 8.88
C ASN A 81 13.68 -6.43 8.24
N LEU A 82 13.56 -6.41 6.91
CA LEU A 82 13.08 -5.24 6.18
C LEU A 82 11.56 -5.28 5.90
N ARG A 83 10.87 -6.38 6.25
CA ARG A 83 9.42 -6.56 6.04
C ARG A 83 8.61 -6.28 7.30
N VAL A 84 7.57 -5.48 7.14
CA VAL A 84 6.54 -5.26 8.16
C VAL A 84 5.30 -6.07 7.80
N HIS A 85 4.86 -6.94 8.71
CA HIS A 85 3.65 -7.74 8.53
C HIS A 85 2.45 -7.10 9.22
N PHE A 86 1.26 -7.40 8.70
CA PHE A 86 -0.01 -6.90 9.18
C PHE A 86 -0.97 -8.06 9.45
N ALA A 87 -1.89 -7.86 10.39
CA ALA A 87 -3.01 -8.78 10.58
C ALA A 87 -3.92 -8.83 9.34
N PHE A 88 -4.72 -9.90 9.26
CA PHE A 88 -5.71 -10.05 8.21
C PHE A 88 -6.64 -8.83 8.17
N ASN A 89 -6.86 -8.32 6.96
CA ASN A 89 -7.73 -7.18 6.71
C ASN A 89 -7.40 -5.89 7.49
N SER A 90 -6.13 -5.70 7.86
CA SER A 90 -5.68 -4.57 8.67
C SER A 90 -4.57 -3.77 8.00
N GLY A 91 -4.62 -2.46 8.17
CA GLY A 91 -3.53 -1.51 7.89
C GLY A 91 -2.88 -0.95 9.16
N ALA A 92 -3.22 -1.47 10.34
CA ALA A 92 -2.68 -1.03 11.63
C ALA A 92 -1.44 -1.86 12.01
N MET A 93 -0.42 -1.16 12.54
CA MET A 93 0.81 -1.79 13.00
C MET A 93 0.68 -2.30 14.43
N ASP A 94 0.89 -3.59 14.63
CA ASP A 94 1.04 -4.18 15.97
C ASP A 94 2.43 -3.89 16.57
N ALA A 95 2.67 -4.38 17.79
CA ALA A 95 3.94 -4.14 18.48
C ALA A 95 5.15 -4.76 17.75
N GLN A 96 4.99 -5.90 17.06
CA GLN A 96 6.07 -6.52 16.31
C GLN A 96 6.40 -5.73 15.05
N ALA A 97 5.37 -5.28 14.33
CA ALA A 97 5.49 -4.39 13.19
C ALA A 97 6.21 -3.08 13.56
N GLN A 98 5.82 -2.45 14.68
CA GLN A 98 6.46 -1.24 15.20
C GLN A 98 7.92 -1.48 15.58
N GLN A 99 8.24 -2.61 16.21
CA GLN A 99 9.61 -2.97 16.57
C GLN A 99 10.50 -3.09 15.33
N ILE A 100 10.02 -3.78 14.29
CA ILE A 100 10.76 -3.93 13.03
C ILE A 100 10.95 -2.57 12.36
N ALA A 101 9.88 -1.79 12.23
CA ALA A 101 9.94 -0.47 11.63
C ALA A 101 10.87 0.48 12.40
N THR A 102 10.95 0.36 13.73
CA THR A 102 11.89 1.13 14.56
C THR A 102 13.35 0.80 14.23
N GLN A 103 13.69 -0.48 14.06
CA GLN A 103 15.05 -0.90 13.67
C GLN A 103 15.42 -0.35 12.28
N ASN A 104 14.46 -0.39 11.35
CA ASN A 104 14.65 0.18 10.02
C ASN A 104 14.82 1.71 10.06
N ALA A 105 14.02 2.40 10.89
CA ALA A 105 14.15 3.84 11.09
C ALA A 105 15.53 4.23 11.64
N GLN A 106 16.04 3.49 12.64
CA GLN A 106 17.37 3.74 13.20
C GLN A 106 18.47 3.66 12.16
N PHE A 107 18.40 2.66 11.27
CA PHE A 107 19.34 2.54 10.15
C PHE A 107 19.24 3.74 9.20
N MET A 108 18.03 4.14 8.82
CA MET A 108 17.80 5.26 7.90
C MET A 108 18.25 6.60 8.48
N VAL A 109 18.04 6.82 9.78
CA VAL A 109 18.49 8.03 10.49
C VAL A 109 20.02 8.08 10.55
N ALA A 110 20.69 6.94 10.76
CA ALA A 110 22.15 6.86 10.75
C ALA A 110 22.76 7.04 9.34
N HIS A 111 21.99 6.76 8.28
CA HIS A 111 22.43 6.82 6.89
C HIS A 111 21.48 7.67 6.03
N PRO A 112 21.43 9.00 6.22
CA PRO A 112 20.43 9.87 5.57
C PRO A 112 20.57 9.98 4.04
N HIS A 113 21.65 9.47 3.46
CA HIS A 113 21.83 9.40 2.01
C HIS A 113 21.12 8.18 1.38
N VAL A 114 20.69 7.21 2.19
CA VAL A 114 20.00 6.01 1.74
C VAL A 114 18.57 6.35 1.39
N GLN A 115 18.18 6.07 0.15
CA GLN A 115 16.80 6.21 -0.31
C GLN A 115 16.10 4.86 -0.23
N VAL A 116 14.88 4.87 0.31
CA VAL A 116 14.05 3.67 0.49
C VAL A 116 12.73 3.85 -0.25
N ARG A 117 12.31 2.81 -0.97
CA ARG A 117 10.98 2.71 -1.55
C ARG A 117 10.12 1.81 -0.67
N LEU A 118 8.95 2.31 -0.27
CA LEU A 118 7.95 1.54 0.47
C LEU A 118 6.93 0.97 -0.51
N GLU A 119 6.71 -0.34 -0.44
CA GLU A 119 5.74 -1.05 -1.27
C GLU A 119 4.76 -1.82 -0.38
N GLY A 120 3.48 -1.52 -0.55
CA GLY A 120 2.39 -2.19 0.14
C GLY A 120 1.92 -3.42 -0.64
N ASN A 121 1.90 -4.58 0.02
CA ASN A 121 1.53 -5.84 -0.59
C ASN A 121 0.35 -6.50 0.14
N THR A 122 -0.42 -7.28 -0.60
CA THR A 122 -1.53 -8.11 -0.10
C THR A 122 -1.43 -9.51 -0.68
N ASP A 123 -2.21 -10.43 -0.13
CA ASP A 123 -2.42 -11.73 -0.77
C ASP A 123 -3.42 -11.61 -1.95
N ASP A 124 -3.72 -12.74 -2.59
CA ASP A 124 -4.58 -12.86 -3.76
C ASP A 124 -6.08 -12.96 -3.42
N ARG A 125 -6.46 -12.80 -2.15
CA ARG A 125 -7.84 -12.97 -1.71
C ARG A 125 -8.62 -11.66 -1.88
N GLY A 126 -9.83 -11.75 -2.42
CA GLY A 126 -10.71 -10.58 -2.63
C GLY A 126 -10.52 -9.90 -3.98
N THR A 127 -11.05 -8.68 -4.10
CA THR A 127 -10.97 -7.89 -5.34
C THR A 127 -9.62 -7.18 -5.47
N GLN A 128 -9.12 -7.02 -6.70
CA GLN A 128 -7.86 -6.33 -6.97
C GLN A 128 -7.87 -4.89 -6.46
N GLU A 129 -8.99 -4.18 -6.62
CA GLU A 129 -9.13 -2.78 -6.24
C GLU A 129 -9.04 -2.60 -4.72
N TYR A 130 -9.67 -3.51 -3.97
CA TYR A 130 -9.58 -3.54 -2.51
C TYR A 130 -8.14 -3.79 -2.05
N ASN A 131 -7.47 -4.77 -2.66
CA ASN A 131 -6.10 -5.12 -2.34
C ASN A 131 -5.10 -4.00 -2.66
N LEU A 132 -5.32 -3.27 -3.75
CA LEU A 132 -4.55 -2.08 -4.08
C LEU A 132 -4.69 -1.00 -3.00
N ALA A 133 -5.93 -0.67 -2.61
CA ALA A 133 -6.19 0.33 -1.58
C ALA A 133 -5.63 -0.08 -0.20
N LEU A 134 -5.77 -1.35 0.17
CA LEU A 134 -5.22 -1.89 1.43
C LEU A 134 -3.69 -1.88 1.43
N GLY A 135 -3.05 -2.22 0.31
CA GLY A 135 -1.61 -2.11 0.12
C GLY A 135 -1.13 -0.67 0.29
N GLU A 136 -1.76 0.28 -0.40
CA GLU A 136 -1.44 1.70 -0.30
C GLU A 136 -1.58 2.22 1.14
N GLN A 137 -2.68 1.88 1.81
CA GLN A 137 -2.89 2.24 3.21
C GLN A 137 -1.77 1.71 4.12
N ARG A 138 -1.32 0.45 3.93
CA ARG A 138 -0.23 -0.14 4.72
C ARG A 138 1.09 0.58 4.51
N ALA A 139 1.42 0.91 3.26
CA ALA A 139 2.63 1.64 2.94
C ALA A 139 2.62 3.04 3.57
N GLU A 140 1.47 3.74 3.52
CA GLU A 140 1.31 5.06 4.13
C GLU A 140 1.40 5.00 5.66
N THR A 141 0.80 3.99 6.32
CA THR A 141 0.95 3.80 7.77
C THR A 141 2.42 3.63 8.17
N VAL A 142 3.18 2.81 7.44
CA VAL A 142 4.61 2.60 7.71
C VAL A 142 5.39 3.89 7.48
N LYS A 143 5.11 4.61 6.39
CA LYS A 143 5.76 5.90 6.09
C LYS A 143 5.56 6.90 7.23
N GLN A 144 4.33 7.10 7.69
CA GLN A 144 4.01 7.99 8.80
C GLN A 144 4.73 7.57 10.08
N PHE A 145 4.77 6.27 10.36
CA PHE A 145 5.52 5.74 11.49
C PHE A 145 7.01 6.07 11.38
N LEU A 146 7.66 5.81 10.24
CA LEU A 146 9.08 6.11 10.03
C LEU A 146 9.38 7.62 10.17
N GLN A 147 8.52 8.48 9.63
CA GLN A 147 8.63 9.94 9.81
C GLN A 147 8.54 10.33 11.30
N SER A 148 7.64 9.71 12.06
CA SER A 148 7.55 9.95 13.51
C SER A 148 8.80 9.50 14.29
N GLN A 149 9.59 8.59 13.73
CA GLN A 149 10.88 8.14 14.27
C GLN A 149 12.06 9.04 13.83
N GLY A 150 11.81 10.10 13.06
CA GLY A 150 12.82 11.07 12.63
C GLY A 150 13.45 10.78 11.27
N VAL A 151 12.90 9.83 10.49
CA VAL A 151 13.32 9.60 9.10
C VAL A 151 12.87 10.78 8.24
N SER A 152 13.78 11.36 7.46
CA SER A 152 13.45 12.42 6.50
C SER A 152 12.60 11.86 5.35
N ALA A 153 11.49 12.53 5.08
CA ALA A 153 10.52 12.18 4.03
C ALA A 153 10.91 12.67 2.64
#